data_AF-A0A2C9KGD0-F1
#
_entry.id   AF-A0A2C9KGD0-F1
#
_cell.length_a   1.000
_cell.length_b   1.000
_cell.length_c   1.000
_cell.angle_alpha   90.00
_cell.angle_beta   90.00
_cell.angle_gamma   90.00
#
_symmetry.space_group_name_H-M   'P 1'
#
loop_
_entity.id
_entity.type
_entity.pdbx_description
1 polymer ?
#
loop_
_entity_poly.entity_id
_entity_poly.type
_entity_poly.pdbx_seq_one_letter_code
_entity_poly.pdbx_strand_id
1 'polypeptide(L)'
;MKLQIKRTLTSRSERVKCVDLHPSEPWMLTSLYNGHVYIWNLETKKVIKTLEVSNLPVRVVKFVSRKNWIVTGSDDRLIKVYNYNTLEHVNQFYAHLDFIRTIAPNLRTN
;
A
#
# COMPACT_ATOMS: atom_id res chain seq x y z
N MET A 1 -4.49 -21.85 -26.43
CA MET A 1 -4.11 -21.61 -25.02
C MET A 1 -5.37 -21.29 -24.22
N LYS A 2 -5.69 -22.04 -23.16
CA LYS A 2 -6.90 -21.83 -22.33
C LYS A 2 -6.49 -21.17 -21.01
N LEU A 3 -6.98 -19.96 -20.74
CA LEU A 3 -6.73 -19.29 -19.47
C LEU A 3 -7.51 -19.99 -18.36
N GLN A 4 -6.81 -20.47 -17.33
CA GLN A 4 -7.45 -21.01 -16.12
C GLN A 4 -7.37 -19.97 -15.01
N ILE A 5 -8.48 -19.30 -14.73
CA ILE A 5 -8.58 -18.32 -13.64
C ILE A 5 -8.91 -19.07 -12.35
N LYS A 6 -8.06 -18.95 -11.33
CA LYS A 6 -8.29 -19.48 -10.00
C LYS A 6 -8.36 -18.34 -8.99
N ARG A 7 -9.34 -18.41 -8.08
CA ARG A 7 -9.52 -17.44 -7.01
C ARG A 7 -8.56 -17.76 -5.86
N THR A 8 -7.59 -16.87 -5.59
CA THR A 8 -6.60 -17.08 -4.53
C THR A 8 -7.07 -16.59 -3.16
N LEU A 9 -7.57 -15.35 -3.09
CA LEU A 9 -7.95 -14.67 -1.86
C LEU A 9 -9.23 -13.85 -2.08
N THR A 10 -10.09 -13.81 -1.07
CA THR A 10 -11.17 -12.83 -0.97
C THR A 10 -11.42 -12.51 0.47
N SER A 11 -11.51 -11.21 0.73
CA SER A 11 -11.90 -10.70 2.03
C SER A 11 -12.78 -9.47 1.84
N ARG A 12 -13.59 -9.17 2.86
CA ARG A 12 -14.33 -7.91 2.94
C ARG A 12 -13.43 -6.85 3.57
N SER A 13 -13.58 -5.61 3.11
CA SER A 13 -12.90 -4.45 3.66
C SER A 13 -13.73 -3.20 3.36
N GLU A 14 -13.30 -2.08 3.92
CA GLU A 14 -13.64 -0.78 3.36
C GLU A 14 -13.21 -0.65 1.90
N ARG A 15 -13.74 0.35 1.20
CA ARG A 15 -13.47 0.54 -0.24
C ARG A 15 -11.96 0.62 -0.50
N VAL A 16 -11.44 -0.36 -1.23
CA VAL A 16 -10.04 -0.39 -1.66
C VAL A 16 -9.82 0.66 -2.74
N LYS A 17 -8.76 1.46 -2.60
CA LYS A 17 -8.40 2.54 -3.52
C LYS A 17 -7.20 2.21 -4.38
N CYS A 18 -6.24 1.48 -3.84
CA CYS A 18 -5.05 1.03 -4.56
C CYS A 18 -4.60 -0.32 -4.03
N VAL A 19 -3.94 -1.09 -4.90
CA VAL A 19 -3.20 -2.30 -4.56
C VAL A 19 -1.79 -2.25 -5.10
N ASP A 20 -0.89 -3.00 -4.46
CA ASP A 20 0.48 -3.20 -4.95
C ASP A 20 1.00 -4.56 -4.50
N LEU A 21 1.86 -5.20 -5.28
CA LEU A 21 2.47 -6.49 -4.93
C LEU A 21 3.92 -6.28 -4.54
N HIS A 22 4.37 -6.98 -3.49
CA HIS A 22 5.78 -7.00 -3.18
C HIS A 22 6.52 -7.79 -4.27
N PRO A 23 7.71 -7.36 -4.74
CA PRO A 23 8.40 -8.04 -5.83
C PRO A 23 8.98 -9.42 -5.48
N SER A 24 9.21 -9.70 -4.19
CA SER A 24 9.83 -10.97 -3.74
C SER A 24 9.09 -11.70 -2.62
N GLU A 25 8.23 -11.00 -1.89
CA GLU A 25 7.49 -11.58 -0.77
C GLU A 25 6.09 -11.92 -1.29
N PRO A 26 5.40 -12.93 -0.75
CA PRO A 26 4.04 -13.26 -1.15
C PRO A 26 3.05 -12.24 -0.57
N TRP A 27 3.34 -10.95 -0.66
CA TRP A 27 2.62 -9.88 0.00
C TRP A 27 1.90 -8.95 -0.97
N MET A 28 0.78 -8.42 -0.51
CA MET A 28 0.00 -7.42 -1.23
C MET A 28 -0.35 -6.26 -0.29
N LEU A 29 -0.20 -5.02 -0.76
CA LEU A 29 -0.75 -3.84 -0.12
C LEU A 29 -2.16 -3.58 -0.62
N THR A 30 -3.02 -3.13 0.28
CA THR A 30 -4.31 -2.51 -0.06
C THR A 30 -4.44 -1.22 0.72
N SER A 31 -4.65 -0.09 0.04
CA SER A 31 -5.02 1.17 0.70
C SER A 31 -6.53 1.38 0.65
N LEU A 32 -7.09 1.91 1.74
CA LEU A 32 -8.52 1.94 1.97
C LEU A 32 -9.06 3.38 2.08
N TYR A 33 -10.36 3.52 1.85
CA TYR A 33 -11.07 4.79 1.94
C TYR A 33 -11.13 5.35 3.38
N ASN A 34 -11.09 4.51 4.39
CA ASN A 34 -11.04 4.91 5.80
C ASN A 34 -9.62 5.23 6.31
N GLY A 35 -8.67 5.42 5.39
CA GLY A 35 -7.31 5.83 5.71
C GLY A 35 -6.38 4.74 6.24
N HIS A 36 -6.82 3.48 6.22
CA HIS A 36 -6.00 2.33 6.57
C HIS A 36 -5.24 1.77 5.37
N VAL A 37 -4.11 1.13 5.65
CA VAL A 37 -3.37 0.28 4.71
C VAL A 37 -3.20 -1.10 5.33
N TYR A 38 -3.50 -2.15 4.58
CA TYR A 38 -3.24 -3.53 4.99
C TYR A 38 -2.10 -4.12 4.18
N ILE A 39 -1.29 -4.94 4.84
CA ILE A 39 -0.35 -5.87 4.22
C ILE A 39 -0.94 -7.27 4.36
N TRP A 40 -1.25 -7.89 3.24
CA TRP A 40 -1.74 -9.26 3.16
C TRP A 40 -0.57 -10.20 2.88
N ASN A 41 -0.56 -11.38 3.48
CA ASN A 41 0.20 -12.52 2.98
C ASN A 41 -0.74 -13.40 2.14
N LEU A 42 -0.41 -13.57 0.86
CA LEU A 42 -1.25 -14.25 -0.14
C LEU A 42 -1.21 -15.77 -0.03
N GLU A 43 -0.17 -16.34 0.57
CA GLU A 43 -0.08 -17.79 0.83
C GLU A 43 -0.97 -18.18 2.01
N THR A 44 -0.83 -17.47 3.13
CA THR A 44 -1.63 -17.70 4.34
C THR A 44 -3.02 -17.09 4.26
N LYS A 45 -3.27 -16.22 3.27
CA LYS A 45 -4.54 -15.53 3.01
C LYS A 45 -5.01 -14.64 4.17
N LYS A 46 -4.06 -14.09 4.94
CA LYS A 46 -4.31 -13.27 6.13
C LYS A 46 -3.72 -11.88 5.99
N VAL A 47 -4.36 -10.90 6.63
CA VAL A 47 -3.70 -9.62 6.93
C VAL A 47 -2.61 -9.89 7.96
N ILE A 48 -1.38 -9.52 7.65
CA ILE A 48 -0.23 -9.69 8.54
C ILE A 48 0.15 -8.39 9.25
N LYS A 49 -0.18 -7.23 8.65
CA LYS A 49 0.04 -5.91 9.26
C LYS A 49 -1.05 -4.93 8.84
N THR A 50 -1.37 -4.02 9.75
CA THR A 50 -2.30 -2.89 9.53
C THR A 50 -1.58 -1.60 9.88
N LEU A 51 -1.73 -0.59 9.03
CA LEU A 51 -1.23 0.77 9.23
C LEU A 51 -2.39 1.74 9.21
N GLU A 52 -2.54 2.51 10.29
CA GLU A 52 -3.43 3.66 10.37
C GLU A 52 -2.68 4.89 9.83
N VAL A 53 -2.92 5.23 8.57
CA VAL A 53 -2.13 6.25 7.87
C VAL A 53 -2.77 7.63 7.99
N SER A 54 -4.10 7.70 7.92
CA SER A 54 -4.86 8.95 7.91
C SER A 54 -6.30 8.71 8.38
N ASN A 55 -7.03 9.79 8.67
CA ASN A 55 -8.49 9.76 8.84
C ASN A 55 -9.23 10.02 7.51
N LEU A 56 -8.48 10.24 6.42
CA LEU A 56 -8.99 10.49 5.08
C LEU A 56 -8.56 9.38 4.11
N PRO A 57 -9.19 9.26 2.93
CA PRO A 57 -8.86 8.20 1.97
C PRO A 57 -7.39 8.15 1.58
N VAL A 58 -6.75 7.00 1.79
CA VAL A 58 -5.42 6.73 1.22
C VAL A 58 -5.61 6.21 -0.20
N ARG A 59 -5.42 7.09 -1.17
CA ARG A 59 -5.72 6.81 -2.58
C ARG A 59 -4.67 5.95 -3.26
N VAL A 60 -3.43 6.03 -2.81
CA VAL A 60 -2.31 5.30 -3.39
C VAL A 60 -1.39 4.75 -2.32
N VAL A 61 -0.92 3.53 -2.56
CA VAL A 61 0.10 2.86 -1.77
C VAL A 61 1.04 2.11 -2.69
N LYS A 62 2.34 2.19 -2.42
CA LYS A 62 3.38 1.51 -3.18
C LYS A 62 4.48 0.94 -2.29
N PHE A 63 4.97 -0.24 -2.64
CA PHE A 63 6.22 -0.75 -2.10
C PHE A 63 7.40 -0.01 -2.71
N VAL A 64 8.41 0.22 -1.88
CA VAL A 64 9.78 0.55 -2.28
C VAL A 64 10.68 -0.47 -1.58
N SER A 65 10.66 -1.70 -2.10
CA SER A 65 11.26 -2.89 -1.46
C SER A 65 12.75 -2.73 -1.18
N ARG A 66 13.51 -2.06 -2.08
CA ARG A 66 14.94 -1.79 -1.89
C ARG A 66 15.29 -1.02 -0.62
N LYS A 67 14.32 -0.31 -0.03
CA LYS A 67 14.49 0.43 1.25
C LYS A 67 13.69 -0.17 2.40
N ASN A 68 13.00 -1.28 2.16
CA ASN A 68 11.98 -1.81 3.04
C ASN A 68 10.85 -0.81 3.36
N TRP A 69 10.44 0.00 2.38
CA TRP A 69 9.47 1.06 2.59
C TRP A 69 8.11 0.79 1.94
N ILE A 70 7.08 1.40 2.55
CA ILE A 70 5.78 1.69 1.96
C ILE A 70 5.67 3.20 1.83
N VAL A 71 5.23 3.66 0.66
CA VAL A 71 4.90 5.06 0.40
C VAL A 71 3.40 5.17 0.18
N THR A 72 2.75 6.10 0.88
CA THR A 72 1.31 6.35 0.78
C THR A 72 1.03 7.79 0.34
N GLY A 73 -0.10 7.99 -0.33
CA GLY A 73 -0.65 9.31 -0.66
C GLY A 73 -2.13 9.36 -0.34
N SER A 74 -2.54 10.42 0.36
CA SER A 74 -3.89 10.57 0.93
C SER A 74 -4.55 11.91 0.57
N ASP A 75 -5.85 12.00 0.84
CA ASP A 75 -6.65 13.23 0.74
C ASP A 75 -6.26 14.29 1.77
N ASP A 76 -5.48 13.92 2.80
CA ASP A 76 -4.82 14.88 3.71
C ASP A 76 -3.68 15.67 3.04
N ARG A 77 -3.38 15.37 1.78
CA ARG A 77 -2.37 16.00 0.92
C ARG A 77 -0.93 15.65 1.31
N LEU A 78 -0.75 14.70 2.22
CA LEU A 78 0.55 14.22 2.66
C LEU A 78 0.99 12.98 1.86
N ILE A 79 2.28 12.94 1.56
CA ILE A 79 2.98 11.68 1.34
C ILE A 79 3.51 11.22 2.70
N LYS A 80 3.28 9.96 3.06
CA LYS A 80 3.88 9.34 4.25
C LYS A 80 4.67 8.10 3.87
N VAL A 81 5.76 7.86 4.58
CA VAL A 81 6.69 6.76 4.33
C VAL A 81 6.83 5.95 5.61
N TYR A 82 6.68 4.63 5.50
CA TYR A 82 6.80 3.70 6.62
C TYR A 82 7.78 2.59 6.28
N ASN A 83 8.53 2.11 7.27
CA ASN A 83 9.29 0.88 7.13
C ASN A 83 8.35 -0.32 7.36
N TYR A 84 8.19 -1.23 6.39
CA TYR A 84 7.23 -2.34 6.55
C TYR A 84 7.71 -3.46 7.48
N ASN A 85 8.99 -3.51 7.82
CA ASN A 85 9.52 -4.47 8.80
C ASN A 85 9.23 -4.00 10.22
N THR A 86 9.51 -2.73 10.53
CA THR A 86 9.38 -2.16 11.88
C THR A 86 8.04 -1.45 12.12
N LEU A 87 7.29 -1.13 11.06
CA LEU A 87 6.10 -0.26 11.06
C LEU A 87 6.38 1.18 11.48
N GLU A 88 7.65 1.56 11.64
CA GLU A 88 8.03 2.92 12.01
C GLU A 88 7.71 3.89 10.89
N HIS A 89 7.19 5.05 11.28
CA HIS A 89 7.01 6.19 10.40
C HIS A 89 8.37 6.83 10.10
N VAL A 90 8.81 6.75 8.85
CA VAL A 90 10.12 7.21 8.39
C VAL A 90 10.09 8.70 8.05
N ASN A 91 9.05 9.16 7.34
CA ASN A 91 8.96 10.55 6.89
C ASN A 91 7.52 10.92 6.47
N GLN A 92 7.18 12.20 6.54
CA GLN A 92 5.99 12.78 5.92
C GLN A 92 6.21 14.22 5.46
N PHE A 93 5.50 14.61 4.42
CA PHE A 93 5.48 16.00 3.95
C PHE A 93 4.24 16.28 3.10
N TYR A 94 3.81 17.56 3.07
CA TYR A 94 2.78 18.01 2.16
C TYR A 94 3.33 18.02 0.74
N ALA A 95 2.77 17.18 -0.12
CA ALA A 95 3.23 17.06 -1.51
C ALA A 95 2.42 17.94 -2.46
N HIS A 96 1.15 18.21 -2.12
CA HIS A 96 0.22 18.94 -2.96
C HIS A 96 -0.70 19.84 -2.10
N LEU A 97 -1.42 20.74 -2.76
CA LEU A 97 -2.48 21.56 -2.14
C LEU A 97 -3.86 20.90 -2.21
N ASP A 98 -3.96 19.75 -2.88
CA ASP A 98 -5.17 18.95 -3.10
C ASP A 98 -4.82 17.45 -3.06
N PHE A 99 -5.81 16.58 -3.23
CA PHE A 99 -5.74 15.14 -3.03
C PHE A 99 -4.67 14.46 -3.89
N ILE A 100 -3.87 13.60 -3.27
CA ILE A 100 -2.87 12.79 -3.98
C ILE A 100 -3.56 11.61 -4.64
N ARG A 101 -3.52 11.55 -5.97
CA ARG A 101 -4.22 10.50 -6.73
C ARG A 101 -3.37 9.26 -7.01
N THR A 102 -2.08 9.45 -7.26
CA THR A 102 -1.17 8.37 -7.66
C THR A 102 0.28 8.72 -7.33
N ILE A 103 1.10 7.68 -7.19
CA ILE A 103 2.55 7.72 -6.97
C ILE A 103 3.12 6.58 -7.81
N ALA A 104 4.19 6.88 -8.56
CA ALA A 104 4.94 5.90 -9.31
C ALA A 104 6.41 5.91 -8.81
N PRO A 105 6.84 4.90 -8.04
CA PRO A 105 8.24 4.77 -7.68
C PRO A 105 9.07 4.51 -8.92
N ASN A 106 10.24 5.14 -9.03
CA ASN A 106 11.20 4.75 -10.03
C ASN A 106 11.68 3.31 -9.73
N LEU A 107 11.50 2.43 -10.72
CA LEU A 107 11.88 1.02 -10.69
C LEU A 107 13.36 0.78 -11.04
N ARG A 108 14.03 1.80 -11.60
CA ARG A 108 15.43 1.74 -12.05
C ARG A 108 16.29 2.67 -11.21
N THR A 109 16.89 2.17 -10.15
CA THR A 109 18.14 2.71 -9.59
C THR A 109 18.73 1.66 -8.65
N ASN A 110 19.85 1.08 -9.06
CA ASN A 110 20.90 0.63 -8.14
C ASN A 110 21.53 1.86 -7.49
#